data_AF-F9Q4C8-F1
#
_entry.id   AF-F9Q4C8-F1
#
_cell.length_a   1.000
_cell.length_b   1.000
_cell.length_c   1.000
_cell.angle_alpha   90.00
_cell.angle_beta   90.00
_cell.angle_gamma   90.00
#
_symmetry.space_group_name_H-M   'P 1'
#
loop_
_entity.id
_entity.type
_entity.pdbx_description
1 polymer ?
#
loop_
_entity_poly.entity_id
_entity_poly.type
_entity_poly.pdbx_seq_one_letter_code
_entity_poly.pdbx_strand_id
1 'polypeptide(L)'
;MKRGTKTFEKPVLTITAVEPKDLKRTSDVKYSLENPSKAAIKSITLTLKKGDEIVKTLNVSPDDLTTTLTDLQYYKDYKLETKMVYDRGEGDEEEVLKEEPLRLDLKKVEIKNIKETSLMSVDDAGVETDKSLLTEKPTDVAPLYLRVTTHDNKTTRLTVSSVEEVVVDGKTLYKVVAKAPDLVQRRADDTFSEEYVHYFENKIKRR
;
A
#
# COMPACT_ATOMS: atom_id res chain seq x y z
N MET A 1 -58.35 -18.01 -16.62
CA MET A 1 -57.25 -17.77 -15.66
C MET A 1 -56.29 -16.75 -16.25
N LYS A 2 -56.29 -15.50 -15.77
CA LYS A 2 -55.20 -14.57 -16.08
C LYS A 2 -54.03 -14.95 -15.18
N ARG A 3 -52.96 -15.51 -15.75
CA ARG A 3 -51.68 -15.67 -15.03
C ARG A 3 -51.20 -14.25 -14.72
N GLY A 4 -51.18 -13.88 -13.44
CA GLY A 4 -50.54 -12.63 -13.05
C GLY A 4 -49.06 -12.72 -13.42
N THR A 5 -48.55 -11.74 -14.15
CA THR A 5 -47.12 -11.63 -14.46
C THR A 5 -46.41 -11.36 -13.14
N LYS A 6 -45.76 -12.37 -12.57
CA LYS A 6 -44.98 -12.22 -11.33
C LYS A 6 -43.65 -11.57 -11.72
N THR A 7 -43.59 -10.25 -11.67
CA THR A 7 -42.35 -9.52 -11.91
C THR A 7 -41.38 -9.81 -10.77
N PHE A 8 -40.25 -10.44 -11.07
CA PHE A 8 -39.18 -10.66 -10.11
C PHE A 8 -38.37 -9.36 -9.96
N GLU A 9 -38.18 -8.92 -8.72
CA GLU A 9 -37.33 -7.77 -8.40
C GLU A 9 -35.89 -8.03 -8.88
N LYS A 10 -35.30 -7.04 -9.55
CA LYS A 10 -33.94 -7.17 -10.09
C LYS A 10 -32.90 -7.10 -8.97
N PRO A 11 -31.75 -7.79 -9.11
CA PRO A 11 -30.64 -7.60 -8.20
C PRO A 11 -30.09 -6.17 -8.31
N VAL A 12 -29.54 -5.65 -7.22
CA VAL A 12 -28.92 -4.32 -7.15
C VAL A 12 -27.48 -4.47 -6.69
N LEU A 13 -26.54 -4.08 -7.56
CA LEU A 13 -25.11 -4.05 -7.27
C LEU A 13 -24.70 -2.61 -6.94
N THR A 14 -23.92 -2.41 -5.88
CA THR A 14 -23.40 -1.08 -5.49
C THR A 14 -21.92 -1.17 -5.17
N ILE A 15 -21.12 -0.20 -5.61
CA ILE A 15 -19.74 -0.02 -5.12
C ILE A 15 -19.84 0.58 -3.71
N THR A 16 -19.34 -0.14 -2.70
CA THR A 16 -19.37 0.31 -1.31
C THR A 16 -18.09 1.02 -0.91
N ALA A 17 -16.96 0.66 -1.53
CA ALA A 17 -15.69 1.34 -1.29
C ALA A 17 -14.72 1.19 -2.47
N VAL A 18 -13.91 2.22 -2.67
CA VAL A 18 -12.68 2.20 -3.47
C VAL A 18 -11.56 2.59 -2.52
N GLU A 19 -10.64 1.67 -2.25
CA GLU A 19 -9.61 1.80 -1.22
C GLU A 19 -8.20 1.76 -1.84
N PRO A 20 -7.67 2.92 -2.26
CA PRO A 20 -6.29 3.06 -2.72
C PRO A 20 -5.27 2.59 -1.67
N LYS A 21 -4.26 1.88 -2.12
CA LYS A 21 -3.07 1.50 -1.34
C LYS A 21 -1.85 2.01 -2.08
N ASP A 22 -1.59 3.31 -1.94
CA ASP A 22 -0.64 4.05 -2.78
C ASP A 22 0.73 3.35 -2.86
N LEU A 23 1.33 2.99 -1.74
CA LEU A 23 2.65 2.35 -1.71
C LEU A 23 2.68 0.98 -2.41
N LYS A 24 1.58 0.23 -2.34
CA LYS A 24 1.45 -1.07 -3.01
C LYS A 24 1.08 -0.94 -4.48
N ARG A 25 0.75 0.27 -4.93
CA ARG A 25 0.26 0.55 -6.29
C ARG A 25 -0.97 -0.28 -6.65
N THR A 26 -1.84 -0.49 -5.65
CA THR A 26 -3.08 -1.25 -5.78
C THR A 26 -4.28 -0.45 -5.29
N SER A 27 -5.48 -0.89 -5.64
CA SER A 27 -6.73 -0.41 -5.01
C SER A 27 -7.67 -1.59 -4.84
N ASP A 28 -8.25 -1.74 -3.66
CA ASP A 28 -9.37 -2.65 -3.49
C ASP A 28 -10.66 -1.95 -3.94
N VAL A 29 -11.55 -2.70 -4.58
CA VAL A 29 -12.90 -2.26 -4.91
C VAL A 29 -13.86 -3.26 -4.28
N LYS A 30 -14.76 -2.75 -3.44
CA LYS A 30 -15.73 -3.54 -2.68
C LYS A 30 -17.13 -3.24 -3.17
N TYR A 31 -17.96 -4.28 -3.19
CA TYR A 31 -19.34 -4.21 -3.64
C TYR A 31 -20.30 -4.76 -2.59
N SER A 32 -21.56 -4.37 -2.70
CA SER A 32 -22.70 -5.06 -2.10
C SER A 32 -23.66 -5.50 -3.20
N LEU A 33 -24.30 -6.66 -3.01
CA LEU A 33 -25.28 -7.22 -3.93
C LEU A 33 -26.56 -7.57 -3.16
N GLU A 34 -27.62 -6.82 -3.41
CA GLU A 34 -28.96 -7.15 -2.94
C GLU A 34 -29.67 -7.98 -4.01
N ASN A 35 -30.02 -9.23 -3.71
CA ASN A 35 -30.65 -10.13 -4.68
C ASN A 35 -31.88 -10.85 -4.08
N PRO A 36 -32.98 -10.12 -3.81
CA PRO A 36 -34.13 -10.65 -3.08
C PRO A 36 -34.87 -11.75 -3.85
N SER A 37 -34.91 -11.65 -5.18
CA SER A 37 -35.52 -12.65 -6.06
C SER A 37 -34.62 -13.86 -6.35
N LYS A 38 -33.38 -13.85 -5.86
CA LYS A 38 -32.36 -14.88 -6.15
C LYS A 38 -32.15 -15.10 -7.65
N ALA A 39 -32.12 -14.01 -8.41
CA ALA A 39 -31.78 -14.02 -9.83
C ALA A 39 -30.39 -14.64 -10.03
N ALA A 40 -30.19 -15.34 -11.15
CA ALA A 40 -28.89 -15.93 -11.46
C ALA A 40 -27.93 -14.83 -11.92
N ILE A 41 -26.87 -14.57 -11.15
CA ILE A 41 -25.82 -13.63 -11.55
C ILE A 41 -24.87 -14.34 -12.49
N LYS A 42 -24.81 -13.90 -13.75
CA LYS A 42 -23.96 -14.51 -14.78
C LYS A 42 -22.54 -13.97 -14.70
N SER A 43 -22.39 -12.66 -14.51
CA SER A 43 -21.09 -12.01 -14.37
C SER A 43 -21.19 -10.66 -13.67
N ILE A 44 -20.15 -10.30 -12.96
CA ILE A 44 -19.86 -8.92 -12.56
C ILE A 44 -18.46 -8.61 -13.08
N THR A 45 -18.34 -7.60 -13.94
CA THR A 45 -17.08 -7.25 -14.61
C THR A 45 -16.71 -5.82 -14.28
N LEU A 46 -15.56 -5.64 -13.63
CA LEU A 46 -14.94 -4.34 -13.39
C LEU A 46 -13.94 -4.05 -14.50
N THR A 47 -14.05 -2.87 -15.11
CA THR A 47 -13.10 -2.34 -16.08
C THR A 47 -12.45 -1.08 -15.53
N LEU A 48 -11.12 -1.03 -15.59
CA LEU A 48 -10.33 0.16 -15.29
C LEU A 48 -9.99 0.85 -16.61
N LYS A 49 -10.42 2.11 -16.76
CA LYS A 49 -10.15 2.95 -17.92
C LYS A 49 -9.19 4.09 -17.58
N LYS A 50 -8.28 4.41 -18.50
CA LYS A 50 -7.39 5.58 -18.45
C LYS A 50 -7.74 6.48 -19.63
N GLY A 51 -8.54 7.52 -19.40
CA GLY A 51 -9.28 8.15 -20.49
C GLY A 51 -10.27 7.15 -21.09
N ASP A 52 -10.22 6.95 -22.40
CA ASP A 52 -11.06 5.97 -23.11
C ASP A 52 -10.40 4.58 -23.26
N GLU A 53 -9.11 4.46 -22.90
CA GLU A 53 -8.37 3.21 -23.01
C GLU A 53 -8.72 2.28 -21.85
N ILE A 54 -9.13 1.05 -22.17
CA ILE A 54 -9.28 -0.03 -21.18
C ILE A 54 -7.90 -0.59 -20.86
N VAL A 55 -7.46 -0.43 -19.61
CA VAL A 55 -6.13 -0.89 -19.16
C VAL A 55 -6.19 -2.16 -18.31
N LYS A 56 -7.36 -2.49 -17.72
CA LYS A 56 -7.55 -3.73 -16.96
C LYS A 56 -9.03 -4.11 -16.93
N THR A 57 -9.30 -5.42 -16.96
CA THR A 57 -10.63 -5.99 -16.80
C THR A 57 -10.54 -7.14 -15.81
N LEU A 58 -11.41 -7.14 -14.79
CA LEU A 58 -11.46 -8.14 -13.73
C LEU A 58 -12.89 -8.66 -13.59
N ASN A 59 -13.01 -9.96 -13.30
CA ASN A 59 -14.27 -10.53 -12.85
C ASN A 59 -14.38 -10.41 -11.32
N VAL A 60 -15.55 -10.03 -10.84
CA VAL A 60 -15.88 -9.98 -9.41
C VAL A 60 -16.79 -11.17 -9.12
N SER A 61 -16.45 -11.95 -8.10
CA SER A 61 -17.26 -13.10 -7.72
C SER A 61 -18.54 -12.61 -7.04
N PRO A 62 -19.72 -13.16 -7.35
CA PRO A 62 -20.93 -12.86 -6.58
C PRO A 62 -20.87 -13.39 -5.14
N ASP A 63 -20.00 -14.38 -4.87
CA ASP A 63 -19.78 -14.94 -3.54
C ASP A 63 -18.70 -14.17 -2.74
N ASP A 64 -17.80 -13.47 -3.45
CA ASP A 64 -16.75 -12.63 -2.88
C ASP A 64 -16.70 -11.30 -3.63
N LEU A 65 -17.47 -10.35 -3.12
CA LEU A 65 -17.73 -9.02 -3.69
C LEU A 65 -16.57 -8.04 -3.49
N THR A 66 -15.34 -8.55 -3.53
CA THR A 66 -14.11 -7.75 -3.44
C THR A 66 -13.18 -8.12 -4.59
N THR A 67 -12.53 -7.13 -5.17
CA THR A 67 -11.44 -7.35 -6.13
C THR A 67 -10.34 -6.33 -5.93
N THR A 68 -9.14 -6.64 -6.38
CA THR A 68 -7.97 -5.75 -6.25
C THR A 68 -7.41 -5.43 -7.62
N LEU A 69 -7.36 -4.13 -7.93
CA LEU A 69 -6.61 -3.59 -9.06
C LEU A 69 -5.13 -3.50 -8.67
N THR A 70 -4.25 -3.95 -9.55
CA THR A 70 -2.79 -3.90 -9.37
C THR A 70 -2.12 -2.98 -10.39
N ASP A 71 -0.82 -2.71 -10.21
CA ASP A 71 0.04 -2.03 -11.19
C ASP A 71 -0.41 -0.61 -11.57
N LEU A 72 -1.12 0.05 -10.66
CA LEU A 72 -1.62 1.40 -10.87
C LEU A 72 -0.45 2.40 -10.94
N GLN A 73 -0.61 3.44 -11.76
CA GLN A 73 0.37 4.52 -11.87
C GLN A 73 0.01 5.67 -10.93
N TYR A 74 1.01 6.29 -10.32
CA TYR A 74 0.82 7.48 -9.51
C TYR A 74 0.37 8.68 -10.35
N TYR A 75 -0.51 9.49 -9.78
CA TYR A 75 -1.01 10.75 -10.35
C TYR A 75 -1.64 10.59 -11.74
N LYS A 76 -2.14 9.40 -12.05
CA LYS A 76 -2.94 9.14 -13.24
C LYS A 76 -4.38 8.98 -12.81
N ASP A 77 -5.25 9.71 -13.50
CA ASP A 77 -6.69 9.62 -13.30
C ASP A 77 -7.21 8.41 -14.06
N TYR A 78 -7.92 7.55 -13.34
CA TYR A 78 -8.62 6.39 -13.87
C TYR A 78 -10.11 6.50 -13.60
N LYS A 79 -10.88 5.72 -14.35
CA LYS A 79 -12.31 5.51 -14.16
C LYS A 79 -12.61 4.03 -13.99
N LEU A 80 -13.45 3.71 -13.02
CA LEU A 80 -13.98 2.38 -12.77
C LEU A 80 -15.35 2.28 -13.44
N GLU A 81 -15.52 1.32 -14.33
CA GLU A 81 -16.81 0.96 -14.92
C GLU A 81 -17.14 -0.48 -14.54
N THR A 82 -18.25 -0.70 -13.85
CA THR A 82 -18.70 -2.04 -13.48
C THR A 82 -19.98 -2.39 -14.21
N LYS A 83 -20.01 -3.57 -14.82
CA LYS A 83 -21.18 -4.14 -15.48
C LYS A 83 -21.57 -5.45 -14.80
N MET A 84 -22.84 -5.59 -14.47
CA MET A 84 -23.45 -6.84 -14.00
C MET A 84 -24.34 -7.40 -15.11
N VAL A 85 -24.29 -8.71 -15.32
CA VAL A 85 -25.22 -9.46 -16.17
C VAL A 85 -25.95 -10.48 -15.29
N TYR A 86 -27.27 -10.51 -15.35
CA TYR A 86 -28.11 -11.38 -14.53
C TYR A 86 -29.33 -11.89 -15.31
N ASP A 87 -29.94 -12.97 -14.85
CA ASP A 87 -31.14 -13.56 -15.44
C ASP A 87 -32.22 -13.75 -14.36
N ARG A 88 -33.39 -13.13 -14.59
CA ARG A 88 -34.57 -13.20 -13.71
C ARG A 88 -35.53 -14.33 -14.06
N GLY A 89 -35.16 -15.19 -15.01
CA GLY A 89 -36.02 -16.23 -15.60
C GLY A 89 -36.67 -15.81 -16.92
N GLU A 90 -36.34 -14.63 -17.45
CA GLU A 90 -36.84 -14.10 -18.73
C GLU A 90 -35.70 -13.84 -19.74
N GLY A 91 -34.48 -14.23 -19.42
CA GLY A 91 -33.28 -14.00 -20.23
C GLY A 91 -32.29 -13.06 -19.56
N ASP A 92 -31.15 -12.85 -20.23
CA ASP A 92 -30.07 -12.02 -19.70
C ASP A 92 -30.42 -10.53 -19.76
N GLU A 93 -30.17 -9.85 -18.65
CA GLU A 93 -30.27 -8.41 -18.47
C GLU A 93 -28.93 -7.83 -18.04
N GLU A 94 -28.69 -6.56 -18.37
CA GLU A 94 -27.43 -5.87 -18.08
C GLU A 94 -27.67 -4.62 -17.24
N GLU A 95 -26.81 -4.39 -16.26
CA GLU A 95 -26.77 -3.18 -15.47
C GLU A 95 -25.34 -2.63 -15.41
N VAL A 96 -25.17 -1.38 -15.80
CA VAL A 96 -23.89 -0.65 -15.70
C VAL A 96 -24.00 0.34 -14.56
N LEU A 97 -23.08 0.25 -13.61
CA LEU A 97 -23.01 1.17 -12.48
C LEU A 97 -22.50 2.54 -12.93
N LYS A 98 -22.78 3.56 -12.12
CA LYS A 98 -22.16 4.87 -12.27
C LYS A 98 -20.63 4.74 -12.21
N GLU A 99 -19.93 5.46 -13.07
CA GLU A 99 -18.47 5.52 -13.03
C GLU A 99 -17.95 6.10 -11.72
N GLU A 100 -16.93 5.48 -11.13
CA GLU A 100 -16.21 6.00 -9.96
C GLU A 100 -14.76 6.36 -10.33
N PRO A 101 -14.24 7.52 -9.88
CA PRO A 101 -12.86 7.90 -10.14
C PRO A 101 -11.88 7.11 -9.27
N LEU A 102 -10.68 6.88 -9.79
CA LEU A 102 -9.57 6.31 -9.04
C LEU A 102 -8.27 7.02 -9.40
N ARG A 103 -7.50 7.41 -8.39
CA ARG A 103 -6.16 7.97 -8.55
C ARG A 103 -5.33 7.57 -7.35
N LEU A 104 -4.07 7.17 -7.59
CA LEU A 104 -3.10 7.01 -6.51
C LEU A 104 -2.34 8.31 -6.31
N ASP A 105 -2.36 8.85 -5.10
CA ASP A 105 -1.72 10.11 -4.74
C ASP A 105 -0.65 9.88 -3.67
N LEU A 106 0.59 9.64 -4.12
CA LEU A 106 1.70 9.42 -3.20
C LEU A 106 2.16 10.74 -2.57
N LYS A 107 1.53 11.15 -1.46
CA LYS A 107 1.95 12.34 -0.68
C LYS A 107 3.05 11.98 0.32
N LYS A 108 4.20 11.54 -0.20
CA LYS A 108 5.37 11.14 0.61
C LYS A 108 6.65 11.82 0.12
N VAL A 109 7.57 12.09 1.04
CA VAL A 109 8.91 12.59 0.75
C VAL A 109 9.86 11.41 0.68
N GLU A 110 10.50 11.23 -0.47
CA GLU A 110 11.52 10.21 -0.66
C GLU A 110 12.88 10.70 -0.14
N ILE A 111 13.50 9.96 0.81
CA ILE A 111 14.92 10.14 1.12
C ILE A 111 15.75 9.39 0.07
N LYS A 112 16.63 10.13 -0.60
CA LYS A 112 17.54 9.61 -1.62
C LYS A 112 18.87 10.36 -1.61
N ASN A 113 19.83 9.88 -2.39
CA ASN A 113 21.15 10.50 -2.57
C ASN A 113 21.89 10.67 -1.22
N ILE A 114 21.87 9.61 -0.42
CA ILE A 114 22.39 9.59 0.95
C ILE A 114 23.91 9.50 0.90
N LYS A 115 24.57 10.45 1.56
CA LYS A 115 26.03 10.49 1.71
C LYS A 115 26.47 9.64 2.90
N GLU A 116 25.76 9.77 4.01
CA GLU A 116 26.07 9.07 5.26
C GLU A 116 24.82 8.89 6.12
N THR A 117 24.85 7.89 6.99
CA THR A 117 23.89 7.69 8.07
C THR A 117 24.65 7.39 9.35
N SER A 118 24.38 8.18 10.38
CA SER A 118 24.93 7.96 11.73
C SER A 118 23.82 7.55 12.68
N LEU A 119 24.10 6.63 13.60
CA LEU A 119 23.25 6.40 14.76
C LEU A 119 23.67 7.36 15.85
N MET A 120 22.74 8.16 16.33
CA MET A 120 22.97 9.17 17.37
C MET A 120 22.11 8.84 18.59
N SER A 121 22.60 9.20 19.77
CA SER A 121 21.78 9.29 20.99
C SER A 121 21.68 10.74 21.45
N VAL A 122 20.55 11.13 22.03
CA VAL A 122 20.37 12.41 22.73
C VAL A 122 20.01 12.15 24.19
N ASP A 123 20.66 12.86 25.12
CA ASP A 123 20.32 12.79 26.55
C ASP A 123 19.28 13.85 26.95
N ASP A 124 18.86 13.82 28.22
CA ASP A 124 17.85 14.75 28.76
C ASP A 124 18.29 16.22 28.73
N ALA A 125 19.60 16.49 28.61
CA ALA A 125 20.16 17.83 28.47
C ALA A 125 20.27 18.27 27.00
N GLY A 126 19.88 17.41 26.04
CA GLY A 126 19.96 17.67 24.61
C GLY A 126 21.34 17.44 24.01
N VAL A 127 22.26 16.79 24.73
CA VAL A 127 23.62 16.52 24.24
C VAL A 127 23.59 15.31 23.31
N GLU A 128 24.12 15.49 22.10
CA GLU A 128 24.17 14.45 21.08
C GLU A 128 25.49 13.67 21.12
N THR A 129 25.40 12.34 21.07
CA THR A 129 26.56 11.44 21.01
C THR A 129 26.44 10.50 19.83
N ASP A 130 27.54 10.30 19.09
CA ASP A 130 27.60 9.31 18.01
C ASP A 130 27.69 7.89 18.60
N LYS A 131 26.77 7.02 18.16
CA LYS A 131 26.61 5.62 18.54
C LYS A 131 26.69 4.68 17.34
N SER A 132 27.16 5.14 16.19
CA SER A 132 27.24 4.37 14.93
C SER A 132 28.14 3.14 15.05
N LEU A 133 29.11 3.16 15.97
CA LEU A 133 29.97 2.02 16.28
C LEU A 133 29.40 1.21 17.45
N LEU A 134 28.47 0.31 17.13
CA LEU A 134 27.85 -0.58 18.10
C LEU A 134 28.75 -1.79 18.42
N THR A 135 28.85 -2.10 19.71
CA THR A 135 29.52 -3.31 20.24
C THR A 135 28.55 -4.34 20.80
N GLU A 136 27.33 -3.89 21.08
CA GLU A 136 26.21 -4.70 21.57
C GLU A 136 24.90 -4.06 21.11
N LYS A 137 23.82 -4.83 21.11
CA LYS A 137 22.47 -4.34 20.81
C LYS A 137 22.02 -3.37 21.91
N PRO A 138 21.62 -2.12 21.59
CA PRO A 138 21.01 -1.21 22.55
C PRO A 138 19.75 -1.81 23.18
N THR A 139 19.60 -1.67 24.50
CA THR A 139 18.42 -2.12 25.25
C THR A 139 17.29 -1.09 25.22
N ASP A 140 17.64 0.19 25.18
CA ASP A 140 16.70 1.30 25.01
C ASP A 140 16.99 2.03 23.69
N VAL A 141 15.93 2.21 22.90
CA VAL A 141 15.97 2.88 21.60
C VAL A 141 15.31 4.25 21.63
N ALA A 142 14.61 4.61 22.71
CA ALA A 142 13.96 5.91 22.86
C ALA A 142 14.89 7.12 22.67
N PRO A 143 16.14 7.13 23.19
CA PRO A 143 17.04 8.26 22.96
C PRO A 143 17.72 8.24 21.59
N LEU A 144 17.50 7.19 20.78
CA LEU A 144 18.21 6.96 19.53
C LEU A 144 17.49 7.57 18.34
N TYR A 145 18.27 8.17 17.45
CA TYR A 145 17.80 8.62 16.14
C TYR A 145 18.88 8.38 15.07
N LEU A 146 18.46 8.17 13.83
CA LEU A 146 19.35 8.17 12.68
C LEU A 146 19.51 9.59 12.15
N ARG A 147 20.75 10.06 12.06
CA ARG A 147 21.10 11.28 11.35
C ARG A 147 21.47 10.90 9.92
N VAL A 148 20.58 11.22 8.98
CA VAL A 148 20.78 10.93 7.55
C VAL A 148 21.21 12.21 6.85
N THR A 149 22.43 12.23 6.30
CA THR A 149 22.95 13.37 5.54
C THR A 149 23.01 13.00 4.06
N THR A 150 22.48 13.85 3.20
CA THR A 150 22.48 13.70 1.74
C THR A 150 23.70 14.37 1.11
N HIS A 151 24.01 14.05 -0.15
CA HIS A 151 25.12 14.69 -0.87
C HIS A 151 24.92 16.19 -1.14
N ASP A 152 23.68 16.69 -1.13
CA ASP A 152 23.38 18.13 -1.13
C ASP A 152 23.44 18.76 0.27
N ASN A 153 24.03 18.04 1.25
CA ASN A 153 24.26 18.45 2.64
C ASN A 153 22.98 18.83 3.42
N LYS A 154 21.84 18.21 3.09
CA LYS A 154 20.65 18.26 3.95
C LYS A 154 20.74 17.15 4.98
N THR A 155 20.37 17.47 6.21
CA THR A 155 20.34 16.51 7.32
C THR A 155 18.92 16.29 7.78
N THR A 156 18.51 15.02 7.88
CA THR A 156 17.21 14.59 8.41
C THR A 156 17.45 13.72 9.65
N ARG A 157 16.62 13.89 10.69
CA ARG A 157 16.66 13.09 11.91
C ARG A 157 15.47 12.15 11.92
N LEU A 158 15.72 10.85 12.03
CA LEU A 158 14.69 9.81 12.01
C LEU A 158 14.69 9.05 13.33
N THR A 159 13.57 9.04 14.05
CA THR A 159 13.45 8.30 15.31
C THR A 159 13.63 6.80 15.07
N VAL A 160 14.50 6.16 15.86
CA VAL A 160 14.69 4.71 15.80
C VAL A 160 13.48 4.01 16.40
N SER A 161 12.92 3.07 15.65
CA SER A 161 11.83 2.20 16.13
C SER A 161 12.34 0.87 16.67
N SER A 162 13.42 0.33 16.09
CA SER A 162 14.02 -0.93 16.56
C SER A 162 15.48 -1.06 16.17
N VAL A 163 16.20 -1.85 16.96
CA VAL A 163 17.55 -2.34 16.66
C VAL A 163 17.58 -3.85 16.84
N GLU A 164 18.07 -4.56 15.84
CA GLU A 164 18.17 -6.02 15.83
C GLU A 164 19.57 -6.44 15.43
N GLU A 165 20.13 -7.43 16.14
CA GLU A 165 21.34 -8.11 15.68
C GLU A 165 20.93 -9.16 14.65
N VAL A 166 21.52 -9.09 13.46
CA VAL A 166 21.17 -9.95 12.32
C VAL A 166 22.43 -10.47 11.64
N VAL A 167 22.30 -11.58 10.92
CA VAL A 167 23.37 -12.09 10.05
C VAL A 167 22.98 -11.84 8.60
N VAL A 168 23.76 -11.03 7.89
CA VAL A 168 23.59 -10.74 6.45
C VAL A 168 24.88 -11.15 5.75
N ASP A 169 24.77 -12.03 4.75
CA ASP A 169 25.92 -12.56 3.99
C ASP A 169 27.07 -13.08 4.89
N GLY A 170 26.71 -13.75 6.00
CA GLY A 170 27.66 -14.31 6.96
C GLY A 170 28.32 -13.30 7.91
N LYS A 171 27.95 -12.01 7.84
CA LYS A 171 28.41 -10.95 8.76
C LYS A 171 27.35 -10.61 9.79
N THR A 172 27.73 -10.52 11.06
CA THR A 172 26.87 -9.99 12.12
C THR A 172 26.81 -8.46 12.03
N LEU A 173 25.59 -7.93 11.83
CA LEU A 173 25.30 -6.51 11.70
C LEU A 173 24.19 -6.10 12.68
N TYR A 174 24.10 -4.81 12.97
CA TYR A 174 22.96 -4.22 13.65
C TYR A 174 22.04 -3.57 12.62
N LYS A 175 20.88 -4.19 12.40
CA LYS A 175 19.79 -3.62 11.61
C LYS A 175 19.05 -2.60 12.46
N VAL A 176 19.14 -1.33 12.08
CA VAL A 176 18.42 -0.23 12.71
C VAL A 176 17.29 0.19 11.79
N VAL A 177 16.07 0.17 12.33
CA VAL A 177 14.86 0.61 11.63
C VAL A 177 14.43 1.94 12.23
N ALA A 178 14.18 2.92 11.37
CA ALA A 178 13.65 4.22 11.75
C ALA A 178 12.39 4.55 10.94
N LYS A 179 11.53 5.39 11.52
CA LYS A 179 10.27 5.84 10.91
C LYS A 179 10.14 7.35 11.05
N ALA A 180 9.50 7.97 10.07
CA ALA A 180 9.07 9.35 10.15
C ALA A 180 7.74 9.54 9.40
N PRO A 181 6.89 10.48 9.83
CA PRO A 181 5.67 10.82 9.11
C PRO A 181 5.96 11.18 7.66
N ASP A 182 5.15 10.64 6.76
CA ASP A 182 5.19 10.90 5.32
C ASP A 182 6.52 10.69 4.62
N LEU A 183 7.41 9.91 5.23
CA LEU A 183 8.70 9.59 4.66
C LEU A 183 8.71 8.22 4.02
N VAL A 184 9.37 8.09 2.87
CA VAL A 184 9.64 6.80 2.25
C VAL A 184 11.09 6.65 1.84
N GLN A 185 11.56 5.41 1.82
CA GLN A 185 12.81 5.00 1.20
C GLN A 185 12.50 4.08 0.02
N ARG A 186 13.14 4.34 -1.13
CA ARG A 186 13.11 3.43 -2.27
C ARG A 186 14.04 2.25 -2.02
N ARG A 187 13.52 1.04 -2.20
CA ARG A 187 14.26 -0.22 -2.11
C ARG A 187 14.90 -0.57 -3.45
N ALA A 188 15.78 -1.58 -3.44
CA ALA A 188 16.48 -2.04 -4.65
C ALA A 188 15.54 -2.58 -5.75
N ASP A 189 14.35 -3.03 -5.38
CA ASP A 189 13.30 -3.51 -6.28
C ASP A 189 12.35 -2.41 -6.78
N ASP A 190 12.72 -1.13 -6.61
CA ASP A 190 11.95 0.06 -6.99
C ASP A 190 10.62 0.23 -6.22
N THR A 191 10.42 -0.53 -5.14
CA THR A 191 9.28 -0.34 -4.23
C THR A 191 9.60 0.67 -3.13
N PHE A 192 8.56 1.28 -2.56
CA PHE A 192 8.70 2.21 -1.44
C PHE A 192 8.43 1.52 -0.09
N SER A 193 9.21 1.91 0.91
CA SER A 193 9.10 1.50 2.30
C SER A 193 8.87 2.72 3.19
N GLU A 194 7.91 2.66 4.12
CA GLU A 194 7.78 3.68 5.18
C GLU A 194 8.84 3.52 6.27
N GLU A 195 9.60 2.42 6.22
CA GLU A 195 10.74 2.16 7.07
C GLU A 195 12.02 2.55 6.37
N TYR A 196 12.82 3.36 7.05
CA TYR A 196 14.22 3.58 6.73
C TYR A 196 15.07 2.56 7.46
N VAL A 197 15.75 1.69 6.71
CA VAL A 197 16.58 0.63 7.27
C VAL A 197 18.04 0.92 6.99
N HIS A 198 18.86 0.91 8.03
CA HIS A 198 20.31 1.02 7.93
C HIS A 198 20.99 -0.09 8.71
N TYR A 199 22.10 -0.59 8.18
CA TYR A 199 22.89 -1.63 8.82
C TYR A 199 24.21 -1.03 9.30
N PHE A 200 24.49 -1.16 10.59
CA PHE A 200 25.79 -0.82 11.17
C PHE A 200 26.61 -2.08 11.39
N GLU A 201 27.91 -2.02 11.09
CA GLU A 201 28.81 -3.12 11.38
C GLU A 201 28.97 -3.29 12.89
N ASN A 202 28.96 -4.54 13.35
CA ASN A 202 29.40 -4.84 14.71
C ASN A 202 30.92 -4.68 14.77
N LYS A 203 31.42 -3.91 15.74
CA LYS A 203 32.86 -3.90 16.03
C LYS A 203 33.22 -5.26 16.65
N ILE A 204 33.60 -6.21 15.80
CA ILE A 204 34.20 -7.49 16.22
C ILE A 204 35.34 -7.14 17.18
N LYS A 205 35.26 -7.56 18.44
CA LYS A 205 36.43 -7.63 19.32
C LYS A 205 37.44 -8.51 18.60
N ARG A 206 38.42 -7.92 17.91
CA ARG A 206 39.59 -8.65 17.44
C ARG A 206 40.19 -9.29 18.69
N ARG A 207 40.04 -10.61 18.79
CA ARG A 207 40.74 -11.42 19.79
C ARG A 207 42.21 -11.51 19.42
#